data_AF-A0ABD6MBH7-F1
#
_entry.id   AF-A0ABD6MBH7-F1
#
_cell.length_a   1.000
_cell.length_b   1.000
_cell.length_c   1.000
_cell.angle_alpha   90.00
_cell.angle_beta   90.00
_cell.angle_gamma   90.00
#
_symmetry.space_group_name_H-M   'P 1'
#
loop_
_entity.id
_entity.type
_entity.pdbx_description
1 polymer ?
#
loop_
_entity_poly.entity_id
_entity_poly.type
_entity_poly.pdbx_seq_one_letter_code
_entity_poly.pdbx_strand_id
1 'polypeptide(L)'
;MTQLARHFDVPAPLPAGELRLPGNSGTVKVKIKRIEKRGKETWVLVEAPRWNRWSTQVHVGKPAHEGISPGVEDVWAPSFAVCTEPDVYQRLHALYLSAA
;
A
#
# COMPACT_ATOMS: atom_id res chain seq x y z
N MET A 1 28.03 10.86 11.04
CA MET A 1 26.87 11.40 10.31
C MET A 1 26.10 10.22 9.77
N THR A 2 25.07 9.77 10.49
CA THR A 2 24.28 8.59 10.12
C THR A 2 23.44 8.97 8.89
N GLN A 3 23.70 8.30 7.78
CA GLN A 3 22.98 8.50 6.54
C GLN A 3 21.58 7.91 6.74
N LEU A 4 20.62 8.75 7.16
CA LEU A 4 19.20 8.41 7.25
C LEU A 4 18.82 7.66 5.97
N ALA A 5 18.39 6.41 6.11
CA ALA A 5 17.90 5.63 5.00
C ALA A 5 16.80 6.45 4.30
N ARG A 6 16.97 6.70 2.99
CA ARG A 6 15.97 7.47 2.20
C ARG A 6 14.60 6.78 2.16
N HIS A 7 14.55 5.54 2.63
CA HIS A 7 13.36 4.73 2.84
C HIS A 7 13.40 4.07 4.22
N PHE A 8 12.22 3.83 4.77
CA PHE A 8 11.98 3.08 6.00
C PHE A 8 11.03 1.93 5.66
N ASP A 9 11.51 0.71 5.82
CA ASP A 9 10.71 -0.50 5.68
C ASP A 9 10.01 -0.81 7.01
N VAL A 10 8.69 -0.96 6.95
CA VAL A 10 7.86 -1.24 8.11
C VAL A 10 7.97 -2.72 8.45
N PRO A 11 8.43 -3.08 9.66
CA PRO A 11 8.54 -4.49 10.04
C PRO A 11 7.15 -5.12 10.19
N ALA A 12 7.06 -6.41 9.89
CA ALA A 12 5.85 -7.19 10.13
C ALA A 12 5.55 -7.27 11.66
N PRO A 13 4.27 -7.32 12.07
CA PRO A 13 3.06 -7.25 11.23
C PRO A 13 2.80 -5.84 10.70
N LEU A 14 2.44 -5.75 9.43
CA LEU A 14 2.18 -4.47 8.76
C LEU A 14 0.95 -3.78 9.38
N PRO A 15 1.06 -2.49 9.76
CA PRO A 15 -0.05 -1.76 10.33
C PRO A 15 -1.09 -1.46 9.26
N ALA A 16 -2.36 -1.43 9.69
CA ALA A 16 -3.48 -1.03 8.87
C ALA A 16 -3.53 0.49 8.71
N GLY A 17 -4.03 0.93 7.56
CA GLY A 17 -4.37 2.31 7.30
C GLY A 17 -5.49 2.40 6.28
N GLU A 18 -5.82 3.63 5.90
CA GLU A 18 -6.78 3.94 4.86
C GLU A 18 -6.10 4.74 3.76
N LEU A 19 -6.32 4.33 2.50
CA LEU A 19 -5.90 5.08 1.33
C LEU A 19 -7.10 5.81 0.74
N ARG A 20 -6.99 7.13 0.60
CA ARG A 20 -7.96 7.96 -0.12
C ARG A 20 -7.75 7.81 -1.63
N LEU A 21 -8.79 7.41 -2.34
CA LEU A 21 -8.76 7.26 -3.79
C LEU A 21 -8.96 8.62 -4.50
N PRO A 22 -8.39 8.81 -5.70
CA PRO A 22 -8.59 10.02 -6.50
C PRO A 22 -10.05 10.29 -6.83
N GLY A 23 -10.38 11.55 -7.10
CA GLY A 23 -11.71 11.96 -7.57
C GLY A 23 -12.84 11.72 -6.57
N ASN A 24 -12.54 11.70 -5.26
CA ASN A 24 -13.49 11.39 -4.19
C ASN A 24 -14.13 9.99 -4.31
N SER A 25 -13.40 9.02 -4.89
CA SER A 25 -13.87 7.64 -5.07
C SER A 25 -13.93 6.82 -3.78
N GLY A 26 -13.82 7.48 -2.62
CA GLY A 26 -13.86 6.86 -1.29
C GLY A 26 -12.49 6.50 -0.71
N THR A 27 -12.50 5.63 0.30
CA THR A 27 -11.31 5.11 0.97
C THR A 27 -11.27 3.59 0.88
N VAL A 28 -10.05 3.04 0.86
CA VAL A 28 -9.83 1.60 0.93
C VAL A 28 -8.90 1.28 2.09
N LYS A 29 -9.16 0.16 2.78
CA LYS A 29 -8.26 -0.34 3.83
C LYS A 29 -7.01 -0.91 3.18
N VAL A 30 -5.85 -0.51 3.69
CA VAL A 30 -4.54 -0.91 3.17
C VAL A 30 -3.60 -1.32 4.31
N LYS A 31 -2.48 -1.95 3.97
CA LYS A 31 -1.37 -2.18 4.91
C LYS A 31 -0.16 -1.38 4.50
N ILE A 32 0.52 -0.74 5.45
CA ILE A 32 1.67 0.12 5.15
C ILE A 32 2.96 -0.71 5.16
N LYS A 33 3.68 -0.74 4.03
CA LYS A 33 4.92 -1.52 3.85
C LYS A 33 6.18 -0.68 4.00
N ARG A 34 6.18 0.51 3.39
CA ARG A 34 7.40 1.34 3.26
C ARG A 34 7.03 2.81 3.22
N ILE A 35 7.89 3.64 3.80
CA ILE A 35 7.83 5.09 3.71
C ILE A 35 9.12 5.55 3.04
N GLU A 36 9.04 6.35 1.98
CA GLU A 36 10.18 6.80 1.18
C GLU A 36 10.13 8.30 0.94
N LYS A 37 11.27 8.98 1.11
CA LYS A 37 11.40 10.40 0.78
C LYS A 37 11.94 10.57 -0.64
N ARG A 38 11.11 11.09 -1.54
CA ARG A 38 11.44 11.38 -2.94
C ARG A 38 11.57 12.90 -3.12
N GLY A 39 12.80 13.40 -2.96
CA GLY A 39 13.06 14.84 -2.96
C GLY A 39 12.45 15.51 -1.73
N LYS A 40 11.46 16.39 -1.95
CA LYS A 40 10.73 17.08 -0.87
C LYS A 40 9.47 16.33 -0.43
N GLU A 41 9.04 15.33 -1.19
CA GLU A 41 7.79 14.62 -0.95
C GLU A 41 8.03 13.30 -0.21
N THR A 42 7.04 12.91 0.59
CA THR A 42 7.01 11.60 1.25
C THR A 42 5.97 10.72 0.59
N TRP A 43 6.42 9.55 0.14
CA TRP A 43 5.64 8.52 -0.53
C TRP A 43 5.52 7.30 0.36
N VAL A 44 4.39 6.61 0.29
CA VAL A 44 4.07 5.45 1.12
C VAL A 44 3.71 4.30 0.18
N LEU A 45 4.38 3.17 0.33
CA LEU A 45 4.03 1.93 -0.34
C LEU A 45 3.02 1.19 0.54
N VAL A 46 1.88 0.87 -0.04
CA VAL A 46 0.80 0.17 0.65
C VAL A 46 0.34 -1.07 -0.10
N GLU A 47 -0.08 -2.10 0.63
CA GLU A 47 -0.83 -3.23 0.06
C GLU A 47 -2.30 -2.83 -0.04
N ALA A 48 -2.78 -2.61 -1.25
CA ALA A 48 -4.16 -2.28 -1.54
C ALA A 48 -4.92 -3.50 -2.08
N PRO A 49 -6.22 -3.64 -1.75
CA PRO A 49 -7.05 -4.67 -2.34
C PRO A 49 -7.24 -4.40 -3.83
N ARG A 50 -7.11 -5.45 -4.64
CA ARG A 50 -7.34 -5.42 -6.08
C ARG A 50 -8.32 -6.51 -6.48
N TRP A 51 -9.16 -6.19 -7.46
CA TRP A 51 -9.99 -7.16 -8.14
C TRP A 51 -9.34 -7.53 -9.47
N ASN A 52 -8.90 -8.78 -9.60
CA ASN A 52 -8.32 -9.30 -10.83
C ASN A 52 -9.38 -10.00 -11.65
N ARG A 53 -9.66 -9.49 -12.85
CA ARG A 53 -10.43 -10.26 -13.85
C ARG A 53 -9.50 -11.30 -14.45
N TRP A 54 -9.95 -12.55 -14.48
CA TRP A 54 -9.26 -13.62 -15.18
C TRP A 54 -10.18 -14.20 -16.25
N SER A 55 -9.55 -14.73 -17.30
CA SER A 55 -10.21 -15.49 -18.35
C SER A 55 -9.35 -16.70 -18.68
N THR A 56 -9.93 -17.89 -18.72
CA THR A 56 -9.26 -19.10 -19.19
C THR A 56 -10.09 -19.73 -20.30
N GLN A 57 -9.41 -19.99 -21.42
CA GLN A 57 -9.92 -20.83 -22.49
C GLN A 57 -9.11 -22.12 -22.47
N VAL A 58 -9.70 -23.18 -21.92
CA VAL A 58 -9.01 -24.47 -21.75
C VAL A 58 -8.66 -25.09 -23.12
N HIS A 59 -9.46 -24.84 -24.16
CA HIS A 59 -9.23 -25.29 -25.53
C HIS A 59 -9.73 -24.26 -26.55
N VAL A 60 -8.96 -24.05 -27.63
CA VAL A 60 -9.35 -23.17 -28.74
C VAL A 60 -10.70 -23.62 -29.29
N GLY A 61 -11.67 -22.70 -29.32
CA GLY A 61 -13.03 -22.95 -29.83
C GLY A 61 -14.09 -23.29 -28.76
N LYS A 62 -13.71 -23.48 -27.48
CA LYS A 62 -14.67 -23.55 -26.37
C LYS A 62 -14.95 -22.16 -25.76
N PRO A 63 -16.12 -21.93 -25.14
CA PRO A 63 -16.38 -20.71 -24.39
C PRO A 63 -15.30 -20.46 -23.33
N ALA A 64 -14.88 -19.21 -23.19
CA ALA A 64 -13.97 -18.82 -22.12
C ALA A 64 -14.71 -18.82 -20.77
N HIS A 65 -14.04 -19.29 -19.72
CA HIS A 65 -14.48 -19.10 -18.35
C HIS A 65 -13.89 -17.80 -17.83
N GLU A 66 -14.72 -16.97 -17.20
CA GLU A 66 -14.30 -15.69 -16.63
C GLU A 66 -14.69 -15.60 -15.16
N GLY A 67 -13.90 -14.85 -14.40
CA GLY A 67 -14.19 -14.58 -13.00
C GLY A 67 -13.44 -13.37 -12.47
N ILE A 68 -13.80 -12.98 -11.24
CA ILE A 68 -13.14 -11.94 -10.47
C ILE A 68 -12.53 -12.61 -9.24
N SER A 69 -11.21 -12.51 -9.07
CA SER A 69 -10.52 -13.01 -7.89
C SER A 69 -10.05 -11.86 -7.00
N PRO A 70 -10.21 -11.94 -5.67
CA PRO A 70 -9.60 -10.97 -4.76
C PRO A 70 -8.08 -11.15 -4.79
N GLY A 71 -7.37 -10.03 -4.78
CA GLY A 71 -5.92 -9.99 -4.68
C GLY A 71 -5.46 -8.77 -3.89
N VAL A 72 -4.14 -8.67 -3.73
CA VAL A 72 -3.49 -7.48 -3.21
C VAL A 72 -2.44 -7.02 -4.21
N GLU A 73 -2.25 -5.72 -4.31
CA GLU A 73 -1.16 -5.15 -5.09
C GLU A 73 -0.45 -4.06 -4.30
N ASP A 74 0.82 -3.86 -4.64
CA ASP A 74 1.64 -2.82 -4.04
C ASP A 74 1.42 -1.50 -4.80
N VAL A 75 0.90 -0.50 -4.09
CA VAL A 75 0.58 0.83 -4.64
C VAL A 75 1.38 1.90 -3.93
N TRP A 76 2.01 2.78 -4.71
CA TRP A 76 2.61 4.00 -4.19
C TRP A 76 1.56 5.10 -4.06
N ALA A 77 1.42 5.64 -2.86
CA ALA A 77 0.54 6.75 -2.56
C ALA A 77 1.33 7.92 -1.97
N PRO A 78 0.95 9.18 -2.24
CA PRO A 78 1.51 10.29 -1.52
C PRO A 78 1.05 10.24 -0.05
N SER A 79 1.92 10.65 0.87
CA SER A 79 1.66 10.60 2.32
C SER A 79 0.34 11.27 2.74
N PHE A 80 -0.07 12.37 2.10
CA PHE A 80 -1.32 13.05 2.42
C PHE A 80 -2.59 12.23 2.08
N ALA A 81 -2.47 11.22 1.21
CA ALA A 81 -3.57 10.34 0.83
C ALA A 81 -3.69 9.12 1.75
N VAL A 82 -2.71 8.89 2.62
CA VAL A 82 -2.70 7.77 3.57
C VAL A 82 -3.07 8.27 4.96
N CYS A 83 -4.14 7.72 5.52
CA CYS A 83 -4.59 8.00 6.87
C CYS A 83 -4.36 6.78 7.76
N THR A 84 -4.05 7.02 9.02
CA THR A 84 -3.91 5.97 10.04
C THR A 84 -4.53 6.46 11.34
N GLU A 85 -4.84 5.52 12.21
CA GLU A 85 -5.23 5.86 13.58
C GLU A 85 -4.04 6.53 14.31
N PRO A 86 -4.29 7.45 15.27
CA PRO A 86 -3.22 8.20 15.92
C PRO A 86 -2.17 7.34 16.63
N ASP A 87 -2.56 6.21 17.20
CA ASP A 87 -1.70 5.23 17.84
C ASP A 87 -0.77 4.52 16.84
N VAL A 88 -1.29 4.16 15.66
CA VAL A 88 -0.51 3.60 14.55
C VAL A 88 0.53 4.60 14.08
N TYR A 89 0.16 5.88 13.94
CA TYR A 89 1.11 6.93 13.60
C TYR A 89 2.22 7.06 14.63
N GLN A 90 1.88 7.14 15.92
CA GLN A 90 2.87 7.25 17.00
C GLN A 90 3.85 6.07 17.00
N ARG A 91 3.33 4.86 16.79
CA ARG A 91 4.16 3.65 16.70
C ARG A 91 5.10 3.71 15.49
N LEU A 92 4.60 4.06 14.31
CA LEU A 92 5.42 4.18 13.10
C LEU A 92 6.50 5.25 13.26
N HIS A 93 6.16 6.39 13.86
CA HIS A 93 7.09 7.47 14.13
C HIS A 93 8.20 7.06 15.11
N ALA A 94 7.85 6.35 16.19
CA ALA A 94 8.82 5.82 17.14
C ALA A 94 9.79 4.82 16.48
N LEU A 95 9.27 3.91 15.64
CA LEU A 95 10.09 2.96 14.90
C LEU A 95 11.04 3.66 13.92
N TYR A 96 10.56 4.68 13.20
CA TYR A 96 11.39 5.47 12.30
C TYR A 96 12.54 6.17 13.04
N LEU A 97 12.26 6.80 14.19
CA LEU A 97 13.30 7.43 15.01
C LEU A 97 14.32 6.43 15.55
N SER A 98 13.91 5.21 15.88
CA SER A 98 14.84 4.17 16.35
C SER A 98 15.73 3.58 15.26
N ALA A 99 15.33 3.72 14.00
CA ALA A 99 16.06 3.21 12.83
C ALA A 99 17.00 4.26 12.19
N ALA A 100 16.95 5.51 12.65
CA ALA A 100 17.72 6.66 12.16
C ALA A 100 19.00 6.89 12.98
#